data_AF-A0A524DRC4-F1
#
_entry.id   AF-A0A524DRC4-F1
#
_cell.length_a   1.000
_cell.length_b   1.000
_cell.length_c   1.000
_cell.angle_alpha   90.00
_cell.angle_beta   90.00
_cell.angle_gamma   90.00
#
_symmetry.space_group_name_H-M   'P 1'
#
loop_
_entity.id
_entity.type
_entity.pdbx_description
1 polymer ?
#
loop_
_entity_poly.entity_id
_entity_poly.type
_entity_poly.pdbx_seq_one_letter_code
_entity_poly.pdbx_strand_id
1 'polypeptide(L)'
;MDYALMFDVLEGGVSQPIKWDKNSLTNDRNIIILDEGSSSLYLWHGSAQGLVARRTALRQAESLKGHGFTVGKSIVGRDIKMLKEIDQRKIGRDPETDRYNEELEEVLNREYKELDNFIISYASKDLEMTPVKTVPKPEQKTEPRAEVKPETKPLVEKIEKPTPITPPEPSQASKSDIPVATEYSIPSKKIEVEKPRVVVKPESKTEAKPVSVPKSSEPMVKPLDLSIQAKIGFVIMGILDHYDDIWISKKEDGAYAVEHMDGRVCEFTISEGKIKFTANSFAGIATNVKTEIQKKFVELSKLI
;
A
#
# COMPACT_ATOMS: atom_id res chain seq x y z
N MET A 1 -14.02 21.78 17.99
CA MET A 1 -14.72 20.54 17.58
C MET A 1 -13.67 19.74 16.86
N ASP A 2 -13.40 18.55 17.37
CA ASP A 2 -12.30 17.74 16.87
C ASP A 2 -12.89 16.76 15.87
N TYR A 3 -12.45 16.88 14.62
CA TYR A 3 -12.90 16.04 13.53
C TYR A 3 -11.88 14.95 13.26
N ALA A 4 -12.37 13.80 12.82
CA ALA A 4 -11.53 12.75 12.29
C ALA A 4 -12.12 12.12 11.03
N LEU A 5 -11.23 11.64 10.17
CA LEU A 5 -11.55 10.96 8.92
C LEU A 5 -10.67 9.73 8.75
N MET A 6 -11.18 8.75 8.03
CA MET A 6 -10.46 7.54 7.65
C MET A 6 -10.45 7.41 6.13
N PHE A 7 -9.32 7.04 5.55
CA PHE A 7 -9.14 6.89 4.12
C PHE A 7 -8.54 5.53 3.78
N ASP A 8 -9.07 4.88 2.75
CA ASP A 8 -8.44 3.73 2.11
C ASP A 8 -7.55 4.21 0.97
N VAL A 9 -6.30 3.76 0.93
CA VAL A 9 -5.39 4.06 -0.17
C VAL A 9 -5.47 2.93 -1.17
N LEU A 10 -6.15 3.21 -2.28
CA LEU A 10 -6.31 2.28 -3.38
C LEU A 10 -5.04 2.19 -4.24
N GLU A 11 -5.00 1.13 -5.04
CA GLU A 11 -4.00 0.95 -6.08
C GLU A 11 -4.02 2.13 -7.07
N GLY A 12 -2.85 2.57 -7.53
CA GLY A 12 -2.69 3.81 -8.30
C GLY A 12 -2.59 5.09 -7.44
N GLY A 13 -2.66 4.98 -6.12
CA GLY A 13 -2.40 6.10 -5.20
C GLY A 13 -3.56 7.07 -5.05
N VAL A 14 -4.79 6.61 -5.27
CA VAL A 14 -5.99 7.38 -4.97
C VAL A 14 -6.41 7.09 -3.53
N SER A 15 -6.57 8.14 -2.71
CA SER A 15 -7.15 8.02 -1.37
C SER A 15 -8.66 8.26 -1.43
N GLN A 16 -9.44 7.35 -0.84
CA GLN A 16 -10.90 7.47 -0.77
C GLN A 16 -11.35 7.48 0.69
N PRO A 17 -12.22 8.42 1.10
CA PRO A 17 -12.77 8.41 2.45
C PRO A 17 -13.63 7.16 2.64
N ILE A 18 -13.46 6.51 3.78
CA ILE A 18 -14.21 5.31 4.17
C ILE A 18 -14.94 5.55 5.48
N LYS A 19 -15.95 4.71 5.75
CA LYS A 19 -16.64 4.73 7.02
C LYS A 19 -15.66 4.48 8.16
N TRP A 20 -15.77 5.27 9.23
CA TRP A 20 -14.98 5.08 10.44
C TRP A 20 -15.31 3.73 11.08
N ASP A 21 -14.42 2.77 10.94
CA ASP A 21 -14.55 1.45 11.54
C ASP A 21 -13.16 0.88 11.82
N LYS A 22 -12.97 0.41 13.05
CA LYS A 22 -11.75 -0.27 13.50
C LYS A 22 -11.47 -1.54 12.69
N ASN A 23 -12.51 -2.22 12.24
CA ASN A 23 -12.36 -3.46 11.47
C ASN A 23 -11.78 -3.21 10.05
N SER A 24 -11.69 -1.95 9.61
CA SER A 24 -11.08 -1.59 8.34
C SER A 24 -9.55 -1.78 8.33
N LEU A 25 -8.91 -1.85 9.51
CA LEU A 25 -7.47 -2.10 9.66
C LEU A 25 -7.12 -3.57 9.36
N THR A 26 -7.16 -3.89 8.07
CA THR A 26 -6.94 -5.23 7.54
C THR A 26 -5.49 -5.42 7.07
N ASN A 27 -5.09 -6.68 6.92
CA ASN A 27 -3.72 -7.02 6.52
C ASN A 27 -3.42 -6.62 5.07
N ASP A 28 -4.45 -6.53 4.23
CA ASP A 28 -4.39 -6.31 2.80
C ASP A 28 -4.66 -4.86 2.40
N ARG A 29 -4.69 -3.90 3.33
CA ARG A 29 -4.96 -2.49 3.01
C ARG A 29 -3.96 -1.54 3.64
N ASN A 30 -3.86 -0.34 3.08
CA ASN A 30 -3.18 0.79 3.71
C ASN A 30 -4.24 1.83 4.05
N ILE A 31 -4.34 2.16 5.33
CA ILE A 31 -5.39 3.06 5.83
C ILE A 31 -4.71 4.31 6.39
N ILE A 32 -5.23 5.48 6.03
CA ILE A 32 -4.81 6.76 6.60
C ILE A 32 -5.91 7.24 7.55
N ILE A 33 -5.53 7.60 8.76
CA ILE A 33 -6.44 8.09 9.79
C ILE A 33 -5.99 9.49 10.17
N LEU A 34 -6.85 10.45 9.91
CA LEU A 34 -6.61 11.86 10.23
C LEU A 34 -7.38 12.19 11.50
N ASP A 35 -6.67 12.64 12.54
CA ASP A 35 -7.26 13.14 13.78
C ASP A 35 -6.80 14.58 14.04
N GLU A 36 -7.74 15.52 13.93
CA GLU A 36 -7.48 16.93 14.15
C GLU A 36 -7.23 17.24 15.64
N GLY A 37 -7.89 16.51 16.55
CA GLY A 37 -7.80 16.73 17.99
C GLY A 37 -6.40 16.45 18.53
N SER A 38 -5.75 15.39 18.06
CA SER A 38 -4.34 15.10 18.38
C SER A 38 -3.34 15.77 17.43
N SER A 39 -3.81 16.51 16.40
CA SER A 39 -2.99 17.06 15.33
C SER A 39 -2.00 16.04 14.75
N SER A 40 -2.48 14.79 14.59
CA SER A 40 -1.70 13.65 14.15
C SER A 40 -2.39 12.92 13.01
N LEU A 41 -1.58 12.46 12.06
CA LEU A 41 -2.02 11.60 10.98
C LEU A 41 -1.36 10.23 11.17
N TYR A 42 -2.17 9.20 11.26
CA TYR A 42 -1.72 7.82 11.44
C TYR A 42 -1.79 7.12 10.10
N LEU A 43 -0.70 6.48 9.70
CA LEU A 43 -0.61 5.69 8.48
C LEU A 43 -0.44 4.23 8.85
N TRP A 44 -1.49 3.44 8.64
CA TRP A 44 -1.48 2.00 8.86
C TRP A 44 -1.06 1.27 7.59
N HIS A 45 -0.03 0.43 7.70
CA HIS A 45 0.40 -0.49 6.65
C HIS A 45 0.02 -1.92 6.97
N GLY A 46 -0.88 -2.48 6.16
CA GLY A 46 -1.22 -3.89 6.21
C GLY A 46 0.00 -4.81 6.00
N SER A 47 0.02 -5.93 6.70
CA SER A 47 1.10 -6.91 6.63
C SER A 47 1.21 -7.63 5.28
N ALA A 48 0.18 -7.65 4.44
CA ALA A 48 0.22 -8.22 3.09
C ALA A 48 0.62 -7.19 2.03
N GLN A 49 0.73 -5.92 2.38
CA GLN A 49 1.04 -4.84 1.43
C GLN A 49 2.51 -4.86 0.97
N GLY A 50 2.71 -4.64 -0.33
CA GLY A 50 4.02 -4.56 -0.99
C GLY A 50 4.73 -3.23 -0.74
N LEU A 51 6.00 -3.13 -1.14
CA LEU A 51 6.81 -1.93 -0.90
C LEU A 51 6.27 -0.72 -1.68
N VAL A 52 5.86 -0.93 -2.94
CA VAL A 52 5.30 0.12 -3.80
C VAL A 52 4.02 0.70 -3.21
N ALA A 53 3.09 -0.15 -2.79
CA ALA A 53 1.82 0.27 -2.19
C ALA A 53 2.05 1.06 -0.88
N ARG A 54 2.97 0.61 -0.02
CA ARG A 54 3.35 1.32 1.21
C ARG A 54 3.92 2.71 0.92
N ARG A 55 4.85 2.83 -0.03
CA ARG A 55 5.42 4.12 -0.44
C ARG A 55 4.37 5.05 -1.05
N THR A 56 3.44 4.49 -1.82
CA THR A 56 2.34 5.25 -2.40
C THR A 56 1.42 5.79 -1.31
N ALA A 57 1.06 4.96 -0.33
CA ALA A 57 0.28 5.39 0.82
C ALA A 57 1.01 6.43 1.67
N LEU A 58 2.33 6.30 1.85
CA LEU A 58 3.15 7.31 2.53
C LEU A 58 3.10 8.67 1.82
N ARG A 59 3.26 8.68 0.49
CA ARG A 59 3.14 9.92 -0.31
C ARG A 59 1.75 10.55 -0.17
N GLN A 60 0.69 9.75 -0.17
CA GLN A 60 -0.68 10.24 0.03
C GLN A 60 -0.88 10.80 1.45
N ALA A 61 -0.32 10.14 2.46
CA ALA A 61 -0.33 10.60 3.84
C ALA A 61 0.40 11.94 4.01
N GLU A 62 1.58 12.10 3.39
CA GLU A 62 2.32 13.37 3.38
C GLU A 62 1.57 14.49 2.65
N SER A 63 0.91 14.16 1.54
CA SER A 63 0.07 15.11 0.82
C SER A 63 -1.11 15.59 1.68
N LEU A 64 -1.83 14.66 2.33
CA LEU A 64 -2.93 14.96 3.24
C LEU A 64 -2.47 15.74 4.47
N LYS A 65 -1.29 15.43 5.01
CA LYS A 65 -0.71 16.16 6.15
C LYS A 65 -0.57 17.65 5.86
N GLY A 66 -0.14 18.02 4.66
CA GLY A 66 0.04 19.42 4.26
C GLY A 66 -1.26 20.10 3.84
N HIS A 67 -2.03 19.44 2.97
CA HIS A 67 -3.17 20.08 2.31
C HIS A 67 -4.51 19.87 3.02
N GLY A 68 -4.62 18.87 3.89
CA GLY A 68 -5.87 18.40 4.45
C GLY A 68 -6.78 17.76 3.40
N PHE A 69 -8.03 17.53 3.79
CA PHE A 69 -9.07 16.98 2.92
C PHE A 69 -10.24 17.96 2.81
N THR A 70 -10.69 18.24 1.59
CA THR A 70 -11.78 19.20 1.34
C THR A 70 -13.13 18.50 1.42
N VAL A 71 -13.99 18.96 2.34
CA VAL A 71 -15.37 18.49 2.46
C VAL A 71 -16.33 19.67 2.28
N GLY A 72 -17.02 19.70 1.14
CA GLY A 72 -17.87 20.81 0.75
C GLY A 72 -17.07 22.11 0.59
N LYS A 73 -17.23 23.05 1.53
CA LYS A 73 -16.52 24.35 1.55
C LYS A 73 -15.43 24.42 2.63
N SER A 74 -15.28 23.37 3.42
CA SER A 74 -14.35 23.31 4.55
C SER A 74 -13.19 22.37 4.25
N ILE A 75 -12.04 22.62 4.85
CA ILE A 75 -10.86 21.75 4.76
C ILE A 75 -10.63 21.18 6.16
N VAL A 76 -10.61 19.86 6.28
CA VAL A 76 -10.36 19.15 7.54
C VAL A 76 -8.92 18.65 7.55
N GLY A 77 -8.24 18.80 8.69
CA GLY A 77 -6.89 18.25 8.86
C GLY A 77 -5.80 18.95 8.08
N ARG A 78 -5.89 20.26 7.93
CA ARG A 78 -4.83 21.08 7.35
C ARG A 78 -3.71 21.30 8.38
N ASP A 79 -2.47 21.40 7.91
CA ASP A 79 -1.29 21.73 8.73
C ASP A 79 -1.04 20.75 9.90
N ILE A 80 -1.28 19.46 9.66
CA ILE A 80 -1.02 18.40 10.64
C ILE A 80 0.48 18.29 10.90
N LYS A 81 0.88 18.25 12.17
CA LYS A 81 2.30 18.34 12.56
C LYS A 81 3.00 16.99 12.47
N MET A 82 2.34 15.94 12.93
CA MET A 82 2.93 14.63 13.11
C MET A 82 2.32 13.61 12.15
N LEU A 83 3.18 12.86 11.47
CA LEU A 83 2.84 11.66 10.73
C LEU A 83 3.41 10.47 11.51
N LYS A 84 2.54 9.55 11.94
CA LYS A 84 2.90 8.36 12.70
C LYS A 84 2.67 7.14 11.81
N GLU A 85 3.76 6.54 11.35
CA GLU A 85 3.72 5.34 10.51
C GLU A 85 3.64 4.09 11.40
N ILE A 86 2.69 3.20 11.09
CA ILE A 86 2.46 1.95 11.81
C ILE A 86 2.51 0.81 10.81
N ASP A 87 3.59 0.03 10.83
CA ASP A 87 3.70 -1.20 10.04
C ASP A 87 3.27 -2.39 10.88
N GLN A 88 2.18 -3.05 10.47
CA GLN A 88 1.64 -4.20 11.18
C GLN A 88 2.67 -5.32 11.38
N ARG A 89 3.67 -5.44 10.48
CA ARG A 89 4.74 -6.46 10.60
C ARG A 89 5.72 -6.18 11.74
N LYS A 90 5.80 -4.92 12.19
CA LYS A 90 6.72 -4.45 13.21
C LYS A 90 6.10 -4.37 14.60
N ILE A 91 4.77 -4.50 14.71
CA ILE A 91 4.07 -4.54 15.99
C ILE A 91 4.59 -5.73 16.82
N GLY A 92 4.98 -5.46 18.05
CA GLY A 92 5.61 -6.38 19.01
C GLY A 92 7.12 -6.60 18.79
N ARG A 93 7.71 -5.97 17.77
CA ARG A 93 9.17 -6.01 17.50
C ARG A 93 9.83 -4.66 17.72
N ASP A 94 9.14 -3.59 17.37
CA ASP A 94 9.64 -2.23 17.44
C ASP A 94 8.83 -1.41 18.47
N PRO A 95 9.46 -0.92 19.55
CA PRO A 95 8.75 -0.23 20.63
C PRO A 95 8.12 1.10 20.19
N GLU A 96 8.65 1.76 19.15
CA GLU A 96 8.08 3.00 18.63
C GLU A 96 6.77 2.75 17.88
N THR A 97 6.77 1.74 17.00
CA THR A 97 5.56 1.27 16.31
C THR A 97 4.48 0.84 17.30
N ASP A 98 4.86 0.15 18.37
CA ASP A 98 3.93 -0.29 19.42
C ASP A 98 3.25 0.88 20.13
N ARG A 99 4.03 1.90 20.51
CA ARG A 99 3.48 3.13 21.11
C ARG A 99 2.47 3.81 20.17
N TYR A 100 2.80 3.94 18.88
CA TYR A 100 1.88 4.56 17.93
C TYR A 100 0.62 3.74 17.70
N ASN A 101 0.73 2.41 17.74
CA ASN A 101 -0.42 1.52 17.65
C ASN A 101 -1.34 1.65 18.87
N GLU A 102 -0.79 1.73 20.08
CA GLU A 102 -1.56 1.97 21.31
C GLU A 102 -2.30 3.32 21.24
N GLU A 103 -1.63 4.39 20.82
CA GLU A 103 -2.27 5.69 20.63
C GLU A 103 -3.38 5.65 19.57
N LEU A 104 -3.16 4.91 18.47
CA LEU A 104 -4.17 4.75 17.42
C LEU A 104 -5.40 3.99 17.94
N GLU A 105 -5.19 2.93 18.70
CA GLU A 105 -6.24 2.16 19.36
C GLU A 105 -7.07 3.04 20.29
N GLU A 106 -6.44 3.91 21.07
CA GLU A 106 -7.16 4.90 21.88
C GLU A 106 -8.03 5.82 21.04
N VAL A 107 -7.53 6.34 19.91
CA VAL A 107 -8.26 7.22 18.99
C VAL A 107 -9.48 6.50 18.39
N LEU A 108 -9.33 5.24 18.00
CA LEU A 108 -10.40 4.43 17.41
C LEU A 108 -11.49 4.03 18.41
N ASN A 109 -11.13 3.86 19.68
CA ASN A 109 -12.06 3.47 20.74
C ASN A 109 -12.80 4.66 21.40
N ARG A 110 -12.50 5.91 21.01
CA ARG A 110 -13.22 7.09 21.51
C ARG A 110 -14.67 7.09 21.06
N GLU A 111 -15.56 7.60 21.90
CA GLU A 111 -16.95 7.85 21.52
C GLU A 111 -17.03 8.97 20.48
N TYR A 112 -17.68 8.69 19.36
CA TYR A 112 -17.82 9.62 18.26
C TYR A 112 -19.27 9.72 17.78
N LYS A 113 -19.57 10.83 17.10
CA LYS A 113 -20.80 11.01 16.35
C LYS A 113 -20.46 11.07 14.86
N GLU A 114 -21.12 10.22 14.07
CA GLU A 114 -21.02 10.28 12.62
C GLU A 114 -21.73 11.56 12.12
N LEU A 115 -21.01 12.33 11.31
CA LEU A 115 -21.52 13.45 10.53
C LEU A 115 -21.60 13.02 9.05
N ASP A 116 -22.11 13.91 8.20
CA ASP A 116 -22.15 13.65 6.77
C ASP A 116 -20.74 13.56 6.16
N ASN A 117 -20.62 12.86 5.03
CA ASN A 117 -19.39 12.69 4.24
C ASN A 117 -18.25 11.96 4.97
N PHE A 118 -18.57 10.93 5.75
CA PHE A 118 -17.57 10.09 6.46
C PHE A 118 -16.74 10.83 7.51
N ILE A 119 -17.13 12.05 7.88
CA ILE A 119 -16.52 12.78 8.98
C ILE A 119 -17.13 12.27 10.28
N ILE A 120 -16.29 12.08 11.30
CA ILE A 120 -16.76 11.91 12.67
C ILE A 120 -16.34 13.12 13.52
N SER A 121 -17.13 13.42 14.54
CA SER A 121 -16.73 14.37 15.59
C SER A 121 -16.61 13.64 16.93
N TYR A 122 -15.54 13.88 17.67
CA TYR A 122 -15.41 13.36 19.02
C TYR A 122 -16.34 14.12 19.97
N ALA A 123 -17.04 13.38 20.83
CA ALA A 123 -17.81 14.00 21.90
C ALA A 123 -16.83 14.60 22.91
N SER A 124 -16.60 15.92 22.85
CA SER A 124 -15.86 16.63 23.89
C SER A 124 -16.59 16.37 25.21
N LYS A 125 -15.89 15.75 26.18
CA LYS A 125 -16.42 15.43 27.52
C LYS A 125 -16.70 16.68 28.39
N ASP A 126 -16.71 17.86 27.78
CA ASP A 126 -16.98 19.12 28.45
C ASP A 126 -18.48 19.40 28.47
N LEU A 127 -19.02 19.17 29.66
CA LEU A 127 -20.29 19.65 30.19
C LEU A 127 -21.53 19.07 29.50
N GLU A 128 -22.15 18.15 30.22
CA GLU A 128 -23.61 18.04 30.29
C GLU A 128 -24.19 19.46 30.47
N MET A 129 -24.48 20.15 29.37
CA MET A 129 -25.56 21.11 29.35
C MET A 129 -26.81 20.29 29.59
N THR A 130 -27.17 20.21 30.87
CA THR A 130 -28.53 19.90 31.31
C THR A 130 -29.52 20.50 30.31
N PRO A 131 -30.50 19.72 29.82
CA PRO A 131 -31.52 20.26 28.94
C PRO A 131 -32.27 21.34 29.74
N VAL A 132 -32.04 22.60 29.38
CA VAL A 132 -32.87 23.70 29.84
C VAL A 132 -34.29 23.36 29.41
N LYS A 133 -35.13 23.03 30.40
CA LYS A 133 -36.58 22.96 30.26
C LYS A 133 -37.04 24.22 29.54
N THR A 134 -37.37 24.10 28.26
CA THR A 134 -38.11 25.12 27.52
C THR A 134 -39.49 25.24 28.15
N VAL A 135 -39.67 26.31 28.91
CA VAL A 135 -40.98 26.78 29.36
C VAL A 135 -41.83 27.10 28.13
N PRO A 136 -43.05 26.56 28.00
CA PRO A 136 -43.94 26.87 26.89
C PRO A 136 -44.67 28.19 27.17
N LYS A 137 -44.55 29.17 26.26
CA LYS A 137 -45.45 30.32 26.18
C LYS A 137 -45.27 31.11 24.87
N PRO A 138 -46.29 31.80 24.38
CA PRO A 138 -47.59 31.34 23.92
C PRO A 138 -47.78 31.63 22.42
N GLU A 139 -48.80 31.00 21.83
CA GLU A 139 -49.30 31.25 20.47
C GLU A 139 -49.40 32.75 20.15
N GLN A 140 -48.69 33.20 19.11
CA GLN A 140 -48.97 34.47 18.46
C GLN A 140 -49.63 34.23 17.10
N LYS A 141 -50.91 34.61 17.13
CA LYS A 141 -51.93 34.75 16.10
C LYS A 141 -51.39 35.27 14.76
N THR A 142 -51.82 34.57 13.72
CA THR A 142 -51.84 34.89 12.30
C THR A 142 -52.25 36.34 11.98
N GLU A 143 -51.52 36.98 11.05
CA GLU A 143 -52.12 37.74 9.94
C GLU A 143 -51.31 37.52 8.63
N PRO A 144 -51.99 37.49 7.46
CA PRO A 144 -51.40 37.17 6.15
C PRO A 144 -51.11 38.44 5.31
N ARG A 145 -50.48 38.24 4.13
CA ARG A 145 -50.27 39.14 2.96
C ARG A 145 -48.78 39.53 2.78
N ALA A 146 -48.12 39.32 1.65
CA ALA A 146 -48.57 39.49 0.27
C ALA A 146 -47.92 38.51 -0.73
N GLU A 147 -48.69 38.17 -1.76
CA GLU A 147 -48.21 37.64 -3.04
C GLU A 147 -47.24 38.63 -3.72
N VAL A 148 -46.09 38.14 -4.16
CA VAL A 148 -45.40 38.69 -5.33
C VAL A 148 -45.00 37.53 -6.23
N LYS A 149 -45.62 37.50 -7.41
CA LYS A 149 -45.34 36.62 -8.54
C LYS A 149 -44.47 37.41 -9.57
N PRO A 150 -44.01 36.80 -10.67
CA PRO A 150 -42.63 36.40 -10.91
C PRO A 150 -41.97 37.19 -12.06
N GLU A 151 -40.66 37.05 -12.26
CA GLU A 151 -39.96 36.94 -13.57
C GLU A 151 -38.49 37.36 -13.43
N THR A 152 -37.55 36.44 -13.72
CA THR A 152 -36.63 36.62 -14.87
C THR A 152 -35.84 35.34 -15.12
N LYS A 153 -36.00 34.79 -16.32
CA LYS A 153 -35.04 33.90 -16.96
C LYS A 153 -33.77 34.69 -17.27
N PRO A 154 -32.59 34.05 -17.34
CA PRO A 154 -31.99 33.99 -18.68
C PRO A 154 -31.31 32.66 -19.03
N LEU A 155 -31.49 32.33 -20.31
CA LEU A 155 -30.59 31.68 -21.26
C LEU A 155 -29.88 30.37 -20.84
N VAL A 156 -30.45 29.27 -21.33
CA VAL A 156 -29.76 28.00 -21.55
C VAL A 156 -28.83 28.17 -22.76
N GLU A 157 -27.53 28.18 -22.53
CA GLU A 157 -26.53 28.05 -23.59
C GLU A 157 -26.43 26.58 -24.01
N LYS A 158 -26.70 26.35 -25.29
CA LYS A 158 -26.80 25.04 -25.92
C LYS A 158 -25.38 24.54 -26.23
N ILE A 159 -24.79 23.77 -25.31
CA ILE A 159 -23.52 23.10 -25.56
C ILE A 159 -23.76 21.99 -26.58
N GLU A 160 -23.08 22.12 -27.72
CA GLU A 160 -23.11 21.18 -28.82
C GLU A 160 -22.50 19.83 -28.40
N LYS A 161 -23.23 18.78 -28.76
CA LYS A 161 -22.91 17.38 -28.51
C LYS A 161 -21.76 16.98 -29.45
N PRO A 162 -20.59 16.55 -28.96
CA PRO A 162 -19.54 16.05 -29.85
C PRO A 162 -19.99 14.74 -30.51
N THR A 163 -19.79 14.69 -31.83
CA THR A 163 -19.95 13.52 -32.71
C THR A 163 -19.11 12.34 -32.21
N PRO A 164 -19.63 11.09 -32.22
CA PRO A 164 -18.84 9.91 -31.92
C PRO A 164 -17.77 9.70 -32.99
N ILE A 165 -16.51 9.64 -32.57
CA ILE A 165 -15.39 9.21 -33.41
C ILE A 165 -15.49 7.68 -33.56
N THR A 166 -15.65 7.24 -34.80
CA THR A 166 -15.67 5.83 -35.19
C THR A 166 -14.32 5.18 -34.85
N PRO A 167 -14.29 4.03 -34.15
CA PRO A 167 -13.06 3.28 -33.92
C PRO A 167 -12.48 2.74 -35.24
N PRO A 168 -11.16 2.80 -35.45
CA PRO A 168 -10.53 2.12 -36.58
C PRO A 168 -10.61 0.60 -36.42
N GLU A 169 -10.95 -0.04 -37.52
CA GLU A 169 -11.06 -1.48 -37.71
C GLU A 169 -9.71 -2.18 -37.46
N PRO A 170 -9.65 -3.27 -36.66
CA PRO A 170 -8.41 -3.99 -36.41
C PRO A 170 -7.98 -4.78 -37.65
N SER A 171 -6.88 -4.33 -38.25
CA SER A 171 -6.13 -5.01 -39.30
C SER A 171 -5.70 -6.41 -38.83
N GLN A 172 -6.29 -7.44 -39.42
CA GLN A 172 -5.83 -8.82 -39.35
C GLN A 172 -4.46 -8.95 -40.02
N ALA A 173 -3.43 -9.30 -39.26
CA ALA A 173 -2.14 -9.71 -39.82
C ALA A 173 -1.69 -11.05 -39.23
N SER A 174 -1.81 -12.06 -40.09
CA SER A 174 -0.90 -13.21 -40.28
C SER A 174 -0.49 -14.05 -39.07
N LYS A 175 -1.08 -15.24 -39.00
CA LYS A 175 -0.48 -16.43 -38.38
C LYS A 175 0.81 -16.78 -39.12
N SER A 176 1.94 -16.74 -38.42
CA SER A 176 3.17 -17.40 -38.84
C SER A 176 3.42 -18.59 -37.93
N ASP A 177 3.32 -19.80 -38.50
CA ASP A 177 3.71 -21.05 -37.87
C ASP A 177 5.21 -21.04 -37.58
N ILE A 178 5.60 -21.12 -36.31
CA ILE A 178 6.98 -21.37 -35.90
C ILE A 178 7.03 -22.77 -35.29
N PRO A 179 7.94 -23.65 -35.75
CA PRO A 179 8.07 -25.01 -35.26
C PRO A 179 8.55 -25.06 -33.81
N VAL A 180 7.88 -25.92 -33.05
CA VAL A 180 8.11 -26.26 -31.65
C VAL A 180 9.50 -26.87 -31.48
N ALA A 181 10.38 -26.19 -30.73
CA ALA A 181 11.63 -26.75 -30.24
C ALA A 181 11.41 -27.37 -28.85
N THR A 182 11.09 -28.66 -28.83
CA THR A 182 11.14 -29.53 -27.65
C THR A 182 12.59 -29.90 -27.35
N GLU A 183 13.16 -29.41 -26.24
CA GLU A 183 14.23 -30.11 -25.51
C GLU A 183 14.55 -29.41 -24.17
N TYR A 184 13.80 -29.74 -23.12
CA TYR A 184 14.31 -29.71 -21.73
C TYR A 184 13.61 -30.79 -20.92
N SER A 185 14.09 -32.03 -21.08
CA SER A 185 13.81 -33.14 -20.17
C SER A 185 14.63 -32.94 -18.90
N ILE A 186 13.98 -32.54 -17.81
CA ILE A 186 14.59 -32.52 -16.47
C ILE A 186 14.44 -33.94 -15.88
N PRO A 187 15.55 -34.67 -15.61
CA PRO A 187 15.45 -35.95 -14.92
C PRO A 187 15.08 -35.73 -13.44
N SER A 188 13.89 -36.20 -13.06
CA SER A 188 13.43 -36.25 -11.66
C SER A 188 14.31 -37.21 -10.86
N LYS A 189 15.15 -36.65 -9.98
CA LYS A 189 15.89 -37.43 -8.98
C LYS A 189 14.96 -37.74 -7.80
N LYS A 190 14.67 -39.02 -7.59
CA LYS A 190 13.96 -39.55 -6.43
C LYS A 190 14.65 -39.09 -5.14
N ILE A 191 13.93 -38.35 -4.30
CA ILE A 191 14.32 -38.11 -2.92
C ILE A 191 13.76 -39.26 -2.10
N GLU A 192 14.67 -40.05 -1.55
CA GLU A 192 14.37 -41.18 -0.67
C GLU A 192 14.01 -40.63 0.72
N VAL A 193 12.85 -41.05 1.22
CA VAL A 193 12.28 -40.62 2.49
C VAL A 193 12.92 -41.44 3.62
N GLU A 194 13.83 -40.85 4.38
CA GLU A 194 14.28 -41.43 5.65
C GLU A 194 13.30 -41.08 6.80
N LYS A 195 12.93 -42.14 7.53
CA LYS A 195 12.00 -42.14 8.67
C LYS A 195 12.60 -41.49 9.93
N PRO A 196 11.75 -41.03 10.87
CA PRO A 196 12.15 -40.24 12.02
C PRO A 196 12.79 -41.07 13.13
N ARG A 197 13.87 -40.55 13.74
CA ARG A 197 14.47 -41.08 14.96
C ARG A 197 14.01 -40.26 16.17
N VAL A 198 13.51 -40.99 17.17
CA VAL A 198 12.86 -40.52 18.39
C VAL A 198 13.87 -40.43 19.55
N VAL A 199 13.78 -39.34 20.32
CA VAL A 199 14.12 -39.12 21.75
C VAL A 199 15.59 -39.24 22.18
N VAL A 200 16.14 -38.17 22.78
CA VAL A 200 16.54 -38.11 24.23
C VAL A 200 16.51 -36.65 24.71
N LYS A 201 15.78 -36.42 25.81
CA LYS A 201 15.79 -35.19 26.64
C LYS A 201 16.85 -35.36 27.73
N PRO A 202 17.78 -34.41 27.93
CA PRO A 202 18.41 -34.20 29.23
C PRO A 202 18.04 -32.84 29.80
N GLU A 203 17.52 -32.86 31.02
CA GLU A 203 17.42 -31.69 31.89
C GLU A 203 18.82 -31.27 32.33
N SER A 204 19.19 -30.04 32.03
CA SER A 204 20.44 -29.41 32.48
C SER A 204 20.08 -28.08 33.14
N LYS A 205 20.15 -28.06 34.48
CA LYS A 205 20.22 -26.81 35.26
C LYS A 205 21.52 -26.11 34.91
N THR A 206 21.45 -24.88 34.43
CA THR A 206 22.64 -24.04 34.27
C THR A 206 22.41 -22.69 34.93
N GLU A 207 23.28 -22.43 35.88
CA GLU A 207 23.46 -21.24 36.69
C GLU A 207 23.81 -20.04 35.81
N ALA A 208 23.17 -18.89 36.06
CA ALA A 208 23.30 -17.69 35.25
C ALA A 208 24.68 -17.04 35.43
N LYS A 209 25.52 -17.11 34.39
CA LYS A 209 26.67 -16.22 34.23
C LYS A 209 26.27 -14.97 33.43
N PRO A 210 26.86 -13.80 33.72
CA PRO A 210 26.53 -12.54 33.05
C PRO A 210 26.83 -12.62 31.55
N VAL A 211 25.79 -12.35 30.76
CA VAL A 211 25.81 -12.32 29.30
C VAL A 211 26.66 -11.13 28.84
N SER A 212 27.85 -11.41 28.33
CA SER A 212 28.58 -10.47 27.50
C SER A 212 27.82 -10.33 26.17
N VAL A 213 27.33 -9.12 25.90
CA VAL A 213 26.67 -8.78 24.63
C VAL A 213 27.64 -9.11 23.48
N PRO A 214 27.32 -10.07 22.60
CA PRO A 214 28.17 -10.35 21.46
C PRO A 214 28.15 -9.13 20.55
N LYS A 215 29.34 -8.54 20.35
CA LYS A 215 29.58 -7.47 19.39
C LYS A 215 29.19 -8.01 18.01
N SER A 216 28.05 -7.54 17.49
CA SER A 216 27.55 -7.86 16.16
C SER A 216 28.68 -7.66 15.15
N SER A 217 29.20 -8.76 14.61
CA SER A 217 30.14 -8.71 13.50
C SER A 217 29.29 -8.49 12.25
N GLU A 218 29.12 -7.23 11.88
CA GLU A 218 28.53 -6.89 10.59
C GLU A 218 29.30 -7.69 9.51
N PRO A 219 28.61 -8.52 8.72
CA PRO A 219 29.27 -9.32 7.71
C PRO A 219 29.90 -8.36 6.70
N MET A 220 31.24 -8.38 6.60
CA MET A 220 31.98 -7.69 5.54
C MET A 220 31.44 -8.15 4.19
N VAL A 221 30.63 -7.30 3.56
CA VAL A 221 30.06 -7.56 2.24
C VAL A 221 31.21 -7.51 1.23
N LYS A 222 31.65 -8.68 0.78
CA LYS A 222 32.64 -8.75 -0.30
C LYS A 222 32.06 -8.08 -1.55
N PRO A 223 32.84 -7.23 -2.25
CA PRO A 223 32.38 -6.61 -3.48
C PRO A 223 31.99 -7.70 -4.49
N LEU A 224 30.83 -7.52 -5.13
CA LEU A 224 30.32 -8.42 -6.16
C LEU A 224 31.25 -8.37 -7.38
N ASP A 225 31.53 -9.54 -7.96
CA ASP A 225 32.27 -9.67 -9.21
C ASP A 225 31.58 -8.86 -10.34
N LEU A 226 32.39 -8.25 -11.21
CA LEU A 226 31.93 -7.36 -12.28
C LEU A 226 30.99 -8.11 -13.25
N SER A 227 31.29 -9.39 -13.52
CA SER A 227 30.44 -10.26 -14.35
C SER A 227 29.04 -10.44 -13.73
N ILE A 228 28.97 -10.56 -12.41
CA ILE A 228 27.69 -10.70 -11.69
C ILE A 228 26.91 -9.38 -11.75
N GLN A 229 27.57 -8.25 -11.53
CA GLN A 229 26.94 -6.92 -11.63
C GLN A 229 26.37 -6.68 -13.03
N ALA A 230 27.10 -7.07 -14.08
CA ALA A 230 26.62 -6.99 -15.47
C ALA A 230 25.37 -7.85 -15.69
N LYS A 231 25.35 -9.09 -15.20
CA LYS A 231 24.16 -9.97 -15.31
C LYS A 231 22.94 -9.38 -14.60
N ILE A 232 23.11 -8.77 -13.43
CA ILE A 232 22.01 -8.07 -12.74
C ILE A 232 21.50 -6.92 -13.62
N GLY A 233 22.42 -6.12 -14.19
CA GLY A 233 22.09 -5.04 -15.12
C GLY A 233 21.33 -5.53 -16.35
N PHE A 234 21.67 -6.69 -16.91
CA PHE A 234 20.96 -7.27 -18.06
C PHE A 234 19.52 -7.67 -17.74
N VAL A 235 19.26 -8.21 -16.55
CA VAL A 235 17.89 -8.47 -16.09
C VAL A 235 17.11 -7.16 -15.98
N ILE A 236 17.71 -6.13 -15.36
CA ILE A 236 17.08 -4.81 -15.18
C ILE A 236 16.77 -4.16 -16.54
N MET A 237 17.72 -4.17 -17.48
CA MET A 237 17.50 -3.66 -18.84
C MET A 237 16.44 -4.45 -19.62
N GLY A 238 16.30 -5.75 -19.35
CA GLY A 238 15.21 -6.54 -19.92
C GLY A 238 13.85 -6.05 -19.44
N ILE A 239 13.75 -5.74 -18.14
CA ILE A 239 12.52 -5.27 -17.51
C ILE A 239 12.19 -3.84 -17.97
N LEU A 240 13.19 -2.95 -18.05
CA LEU A 240 13.01 -1.55 -18.45
C LEU A 240 12.53 -1.36 -19.90
N ASP A 241 12.62 -2.37 -20.77
CA ASP A 241 12.02 -2.30 -22.12
C ASP A 241 10.48 -2.35 -22.08
N HIS A 242 9.91 -2.82 -20.97
CA HIS A 242 8.47 -3.03 -20.81
C HIS A 242 7.84 -2.14 -19.75
N TYR A 243 8.66 -1.58 -18.85
CA TYR A 243 8.20 -0.79 -17.72
C TYR A 243 9.07 0.45 -17.56
N ASP A 244 8.45 1.63 -17.62
CA ASP A 244 9.14 2.92 -17.51
C ASP A 244 9.64 3.22 -16.09
N ASP A 245 8.96 2.68 -15.08
CA ASP A 245 9.31 2.86 -13.66
C ASP A 245 9.32 1.51 -12.94
N ILE A 246 10.43 1.23 -12.26
CA ILE A 246 10.65 -0.01 -11.52
C ILE A 246 11.34 0.27 -10.19
N TRP A 247 11.02 -0.57 -9.21
CA TRP A 247 11.64 -0.58 -7.89
C TRP A 247 12.44 -1.86 -7.71
N ILE A 248 13.69 -1.69 -7.29
CA ILE A 248 14.59 -2.81 -7.03
C ILE A 248 14.92 -2.80 -5.55
N SER A 249 14.68 -3.92 -4.88
CA SER A 249 15.02 -4.12 -3.47
C SER A 249 15.90 -5.34 -3.30
N LYS A 250 16.85 -5.27 -2.37
CA LYS A 250 17.68 -6.41 -1.95
C LYS A 250 17.15 -6.91 -0.61
N LYS A 251 16.78 -8.18 -0.55
CA LYS A 251 16.28 -8.86 0.64
C LYS A 251 17.43 -9.31 1.54
N GLU A 252 17.11 -9.66 2.79
CA GLU A 252 18.06 -10.13 3.80
C GLU A 252 18.74 -11.46 3.41
N ASP A 253 18.05 -12.31 2.64
CA ASP A 253 18.58 -13.55 2.07
C ASP A 253 19.51 -13.33 0.87
N GLY A 254 19.72 -12.07 0.48
CA GLY A 254 20.52 -11.68 -0.69
C GLY A 254 19.79 -11.80 -2.02
N ALA A 255 18.49 -12.14 -2.02
CA ALA A 255 17.67 -12.09 -3.21
C ALA A 255 17.40 -10.65 -3.65
N TYR A 256 17.19 -10.46 -4.95
CA TYR A 256 16.74 -9.21 -5.54
C TYR A 256 15.29 -9.35 -5.94
N ALA A 257 14.43 -8.46 -5.46
CA ALA A 257 13.05 -8.35 -5.89
C ALA A 257 12.88 -7.10 -6.75
N VAL A 258 12.27 -7.27 -7.92
CA VAL A 258 11.95 -6.19 -8.86
C VAL A 258 10.44 -6.07 -8.96
N GLU A 259 9.94 -4.87 -8.70
CA GLU A 259 8.52 -4.51 -8.66
C GLU A 259 8.27 -3.35 -9.64
N HIS A 260 7.07 -3.28 -10.19
CA HIS A 260 6.54 -2.14 -10.94
C HIS A 260 5.24 -1.66 -10.23
N MET A 261 4.54 -0.69 -10.82
CA MET A 261 3.34 -0.11 -10.21
C MET A 261 2.24 -1.15 -9.92
N ASP A 262 2.00 -2.09 -10.83
CA ASP A 262 0.95 -3.12 -10.69
C ASP A 262 1.44 -4.38 -9.96
N GLY A 263 2.58 -4.27 -9.27
CA GLY A 263 3.08 -5.30 -8.38
C GLY A 263 4.41 -5.93 -8.82
N ARG A 264 4.59 -7.20 -8.47
CA ARG A 264 5.92 -7.83 -8.55
C ARG A 264 6.20 -8.38 -9.95
N VAL A 265 7.30 -7.92 -10.55
CA VAL A 265 7.80 -8.43 -11.83
C VAL A 265 8.52 -9.75 -11.62
N CYS A 266 9.60 -9.77 -10.83
CA CYS A 266 10.39 -10.98 -10.63
C CYS A 266 11.19 -10.95 -9.31
N GLU A 267 11.68 -12.11 -8.89
CA GLU A 267 12.67 -12.18 -7.81
C GLU A 267 13.73 -13.21 -8.14
N PHE A 268 14.99 -12.85 -8.00
CA PHE A 268 16.09 -13.73 -8.34
C PHE A 268 17.19 -13.71 -7.29
N THR A 269 17.85 -14.84 -7.13
CA THR A 269 19.04 -15.00 -6.29
C THR A 269 20.26 -15.19 -7.16
N ILE A 270 21.43 -14.91 -6.57
CA ILE A 270 22.72 -15.12 -7.23
C ILE A 270 23.37 -16.31 -6.55
N SER A 271 23.56 -17.39 -7.29
CA SER A 271 24.24 -18.59 -6.80
C SER A 271 25.32 -18.98 -7.79
N GLU A 272 26.56 -19.11 -7.33
CA GLU A 272 27.70 -19.56 -8.16
C GLU A 272 27.89 -18.70 -9.43
N GLY A 273 27.70 -17.39 -9.31
CA GLY A 273 27.82 -16.46 -10.44
C GLY A 273 26.71 -16.57 -11.50
N LYS A 274 25.64 -17.32 -11.21
CA LYS A 274 24.45 -17.47 -12.05
C LYS A 274 23.23 -16.84 -11.37
N ILE A 275 22.41 -16.18 -12.18
CA ILE A 275 21.11 -15.67 -11.75
C ILE A 275 20.12 -16.82 -11.78
N LYS A 276 19.44 -17.06 -10.65
CA LYS A 276 18.37 -18.04 -10.52
C LYS A 276 17.07 -17.32 -10.16
N PHE A 277 16.12 -17.32 -11.08
CA PHE A 277 14.79 -16.81 -10.81
C PHE A 277 14.04 -17.74 -9.86
N THR A 278 13.35 -17.17 -8.87
CA THR A 278 12.45 -17.92 -7.99
C THR A 278 11.26 -18.47 -8.79
N ALA A 279 10.62 -19.54 -8.31
CA ALA A 279 9.49 -20.18 -8.99
C ALA A 279 8.32 -19.22 -9.25
N ASN A 280 8.11 -18.25 -8.36
CA ASN A 280 7.07 -17.23 -8.46
C ASN A 280 7.51 -15.99 -9.27
N SER A 281 8.69 -16.01 -9.89
CA SER A 281 9.11 -14.91 -10.76
C SER A 281 8.21 -14.84 -11.99
N PHE A 282 7.86 -13.62 -12.37
CA PHE A 282 7.02 -13.33 -13.52
C PHE A 282 5.60 -13.87 -13.40
N ALA A 283 5.13 -14.24 -12.19
CA ALA A 283 3.77 -14.70 -11.97
C ALA A 283 2.73 -13.58 -12.15
N GLY A 284 3.11 -12.32 -11.89
CA GLY A 284 2.24 -11.15 -12.00
C GLY A 284 2.26 -10.46 -13.36
N ILE A 285 2.98 -10.99 -14.36
CA ILE A 285 3.12 -10.34 -15.66
C ILE A 285 2.68 -11.24 -16.81
N ALA A 286 2.37 -10.63 -17.95
CA ALA A 286 1.96 -11.37 -19.14
C ALA A 286 3.07 -12.29 -19.66
N THR A 287 2.70 -13.46 -20.18
CA THR A 287 3.65 -14.50 -20.60
C THR A 287 4.56 -14.05 -21.74
N ASN A 288 4.06 -13.21 -22.66
CA ASN A 288 4.87 -12.61 -23.73
C ASN A 288 5.99 -11.72 -23.17
N VAL A 289 5.67 -10.83 -22.23
CA VAL A 289 6.64 -9.94 -21.57
C VAL A 289 7.71 -10.75 -20.85
N LYS A 290 7.30 -11.80 -20.11
CA LYS A 290 8.24 -12.75 -19.49
C LYS A 290 9.21 -13.35 -20.52
N THR A 291 8.70 -13.85 -21.64
CA THR A 291 9.51 -14.47 -22.69
C THR A 291 10.49 -13.47 -23.31
N GLU A 292 10.06 -12.23 -23.53
CA GLU A 292 10.90 -11.16 -24.09
C GLU A 292 12.02 -10.75 -23.13
N ILE A 293 11.71 -10.56 -21.84
CA ILE A 293 12.72 -10.31 -20.79
C ILE A 293 13.74 -11.44 -20.74
N GLN A 294 13.27 -12.70 -20.73
CA GLN A 294 14.16 -13.87 -20.69
C GLN A 294 15.02 -13.98 -21.95
N LYS A 295 14.46 -13.72 -23.13
CA LYS A 295 15.18 -13.71 -24.40
C LYS A 295 16.27 -12.64 -24.40
N LYS A 296 15.94 -11.41 -24.00
CA LYS A 296 16.90 -10.30 -23.92
C LYS A 296 18.01 -10.58 -22.89
N PHE A 297 17.66 -11.17 -21.75
CA PHE A 297 18.67 -11.59 -20.77
C PHE A 297 19.64 -12.63 -21.36
N VAL A 298 19.15 -13.64 -22.07
CA VAL A 298 19.98 -14.65 -22.73
C VAL A 298 20.85 -14.03 -23.82
N GLU A 299 20.33 -13.09 -24.59
CA GLU A 299 21.07 -12.36 -25.62
C GLU A 299 22.21 -11.54 -25.02
N LEU A 300 21.93 -10.69 -24.03
CA LEU A 300 22.93 -9.88 -23.36
C LEU A 300 23.96 -10.72 -22.61
N SER A 301 23.54 -11.84 -22.03
CA SER A 301 24.45 -12.77 -21.32
C SER A 301 25.49 -13.42 -22.23
N LYS A 302 25.34 -13.39 -23.57
CA LYS A 302 26.35 -13.87 -24.51
C LYS A 302 27.50 -12.88 -24.72
N LEU A 303 27.36 -11.64 -24.25
CA LEU A 303 28.37 -10.58 -24.41
C LEU A 303 29.50 -10.65 -23.37
N ILE A 304 29.36 -11.53 -22.37
CA ILE A 304 30.29 -11.70 -21.23
C ILE A 304 30.65 -13.17 -21.04
#